data_AF-A0A229UGY3-F1
#
_entry.id   AF-A0A229UGY3-F1
#
_cell.length_a   1.000
_cell.length_b   1.000
_cell.length_c   1.000
_cell.angle_alpha   90.00
_cell.angle_beta   90.00
_cell.angle_gamma   90.00
#
_symmetry.space_group_name_H-M   'P 1'
#
loop_
_entity.id
_entity.type
_entity.pdbx_description
1 polymer ?
#
loop_
_entity_poly.entity_id
_entity_poly.type
_entity_poly.pdbx_seq_one_letter_code
_entity_poly.pdbx_strand_id
1 'polypeptide(L)'
;MQPYPDELLHFLQRSVPIFIHLAAARPGQIPFSCRGYGFRMESERDVCWIYILRSQWLRMNGAMGARGELAALLTSGIDNESYQLKGELTEYRTMTKEDREALEHQRRMTSIHTPNLVPLLNVSHADCLAVGFRLRAVYVQTPGPGAGSLMAERRLSD
;
A
#
# COMPACT_ATOMS: atom_id res chain seq x y z
N MET A 1 -5.62 20.19 -11.09
CA MET A 1 -5.68 20.14 -9.61
C MET A 1 -4.87 18.93 -9.20
N GLN A 2 -3.86 19.06 -8.32
CA GLN A 2 -3.08 17.90 -7.91
C GLN A 2 -3.99 16.92 -7.13
N PRO A 3 -3.95 15.62 -7.45
CA PRO A 3 -4.88 14.65 -6.90
C PRO A 3 -4.63 14.35 -5.41
N TYR A 4 -3.42 14.62 -4.91
CA TYR A 4 -3.01 14.40 -3.53
C TYR A 4 -2.07 15.52 -3.06
N PRO A 5 -1.94 15.76 -1.74
CA PRO A 5 -1.05 16.80 -1.23
C PRO A 5 0.42 16.49 -1.53
N ASP A 6 1.23 17.53 -1.73
CA ASP A 6 2.63 17.44 -2.15
C ASP A 6 3.48 16.56 -1.24
N GLU A 7 3.21 16.58 0.07
CA GLU A 7 3.93 15.79 1.06
C GLU A 7 3.80 14.28 0.80
N LEU A 8 2.59 13.80 0.47
CA LEU A 8 2.38 12.40 0.08
C LEU A 8 3.10 12.09 -1.23
N LEU A 9 2.99 12.96 -2.23
CA LEU A 9 3.65 12.76 -3.53
C LEU A 9 5.18 12.70 -3.37
N HIS A 10 5.73 13.58 -2.53
CA HIS A 10 7.15 13.58 -2.18
C HIS A 10 7.54 12.26 -1.52
N PHE A 11 6.79 11.84 -0.51
CA PHE A 11 7.00 10.56 0.19
C PHE A 11 7.04 9.37 -0.77
N LEU A 12 6.08 9.28 -1.69
CA LEU A 12 5.98 8.17 -2.66
C LEU A 12 7.13 8.14 -3.69
N GLN A 13 7.84 9.26 -3.87
CA GLN A 13 8.97 9.39 -4.78
C GLN A 13 10.34 9.17 -4.10
N ARG A 14 10.37 9.01 -2.78
CA ARG A 14 11.61 8.85 -2.02
C ARG A 14 12.34 7.56 -2.43
N SER A 15 13.67 7.65 -2.55
CA SER A 15 14.55 6.50 -2.81
C SER A 15 14.94 5.78 -1.51
N VAL A 16 13.95 5.33 -0.75
CA VAL A 16 14.08 4.56 0.49
C VAL A 16 13.13 3.36 0.46
N PRO A 17 13.41 2.26 1.19
CA PRO A 17 12.48 1.15 1.27
C PRO A 17 11.18 1.61 1.94
N ILE A 18 10.04 1.25 1.34
CA ILE A 18 8.71 1.51 1.91
C ILE A 18 8.14 0.18 2.39
N PHE A 19 7.94 0.06 3.70
CA PHE A 19 7.27 -1.09 4.30
C PHE A 19 5.77 -0.87 4.29
N ILE A 20 5.04 -1.93 3.94
CA ILE A 20 3.61 -1.84 3.65
C ILE A 20 2.86 -2.88 4.47
N HIS A 21 1.82 -2.44 5.17
CA HIS A 21 0.79 -3.32 5.71
C HIS A 21 -0.51 -3.06 4.98
N LEU A 22 -1.01 -4.06 4.26
CA LEU A 22 -2.36 -4.05 3.69
C LEU A 22 -3.29 -4.73 4.69
N ALA A 23 -4.48 -4.19 4.88
CA ALA A 23 -5.49 -4.74 5.78
C ALA A 23 -6.89 -4.64 5.19
N ALA A 24 -7.71 -5.63 5.48
CA ALA A 24 -9.15 -5.64 5.26
C ALA A 24 -9.85 -6.00 6.57
N ALA A 25 -11.04 -5.47 6.75
CA ALA A 25 -11.91 -5.85 7.85
C ALA A 25 -13.37 -5.89 7.41
N ARG A 26 -14.16 -6.70 8.11
CA ARG A 26 -15.61 -6.55 8.13
C ARG A 26 -15.99 -5.63 9.29
N PRO A 27 -17.11 -4.89 9.19
CA PRO A 27 -17.63 -4.13 10.32
C PRO A 27 -17.74 -5.00 11.57
N GLY A 28 -17.13 -4.55 12.68
CA GLY A 28 -17.15 -5.25 13.97
C GLY A 28 -16.24 -6.49 14.08
N GLN A 29 -15.39 -6.78 13.09
CA GLN A 29 -14.44 -7.90 13.15
C GLN A 29 -13.00 -7.44 13.30
N ILE A 30 -12.15 -8.33 13.84
CA ILE A 30 -10.70 -8.11 13.89
C ILE A 30 -10.16 -8.06 12.45
N PRO A 31 -9.39 -7.03 12.08
CA PRO A 31 -8.82 -6.93 10.74
C PRO A 31 -7.87 -8.09 10.45
N PHE A 32 -7.87 -8.58 9.22
CA PHE A 32 -6.76 -9.35 8.70
C PHE A 32 -5.77 -8.38 8.04
N SER A 33 -4.49 -8.50 8.39
CA SER A 33 -3.42 -7.74 7.75
C SER A 33 -2.36 -8.67 7.18
N CYS A 34 -1.78 -8.26 6.06
CA CYS A 34 -0.62 -8.88 5.46
C CYS A 34 0.41 -7.83 5.03
N ARG A 35 1.61 -8.31 4.73
CA ARG A 35 2.70 -7.48 4.22
C ARG A 35 2.53 -7.22 2.73
N GLY A 36 2.68 -5.97 2.32
CA GLY A 36 2.93 -5.58 0.94
C GLY A 36 4.43 -5.57 0.63
N TYR A 37 4.79 -5.95 -0.59
CA TYR A 37 6.17 -6.07 -1.05
C TYR A 37 6.58 -4.96 -2.03
N GLY A 38 5.59 -4.25 -2.54
CA GLY A 38 5.76 -3.01 -3.27
C GLY A 38 4.42 -2.38 -3.60
N PHE A 39 4.49 -1.21 -4.21
CA PHE A 39 3.30 -0.48 -4.60
C PHE A 39 3.52 0.31 -5.88
N ARG A 40 2.42 0.75 -6.49
CA ARG A 40 2.42 1.74 -7.57
C ARG A 40 1.15 2.57 -7.48
N MET A 41 1.31 3.89 -7.62
CA MET A 41 0.18 4.81 -7.70
C MET A 41 -0.15 5.12 -9.16
N GLU A 42 -1.43 5.02 -9.51
CA GLU A 42 -2.00 5.52 -10.76
C GLU A 42 -2.77 6.81 -10.47
N SER A 43 -2.06 7.93 -10.45
CA SER A 43 -2.60 9.23 -10.03
C SER A 43 -3.82 9.68 -10.83
N GLU A 44 -3.86 9.39 -12.14
CA GLU A 44 -5.00 9.75 -13.02
C GLU A 44 -6.29 8.98 -12.70
N ARG A 45 -6.17 7.83 -12.02
CA ARG A 45 -7.30 6.94 -11.69
C ARG A 45 -7.57 6.86 -10.20
N ASP A 46 -6.76 7.54 -9.38
CA ASP A 46 -6.73 7.43 -7.92
C ASP A 46 -6.62 5.99 -7.41
N VAL A 47 -5.94 5.12 -8.15
CA VAL A 47 -5.76 3.71 -7.77
C VAL A 47 -4.39 3.52 -7.16
N CYS A 48 -4.37 2.96 -5.94
CA CYS A 48 -3.17 2.42 -5.33
C CYS A 48 -3.12 0.91 -5.58
N TRP A 49 -2.04 0.46 -6.21
CA TRP A 49 -1.73 -0.95 -6.39
C TRP A 49 -0.75 -1.39 -5.31
N ILE A 50 -1.10 -2.43 -4.56
CA ILE A 50 -0.22 -3.07 -3.57
C ILE A 50 0.07 -4.51 -4.00
N TYR A 51 1.33 -4.92 -3.91
CA TYR A 51 1.75 -6.27 -4.26
C TYR A 51 1.84 -7.15 -3.03
N ILE A 52 1.05 -8.21 -3.00
CA ILE A 52 1.01 -9.18 -1.90
C ILE A 52 1.18 -10.59 -2.45
N LEU A 53 1.51 -11.56 -1.58
CA LEU A 53 1.54 -12.97 -1.99
C LEU A 53 0.14 -13.49 -2.30
N ARG A 54 0.02 -14.36 -3.32
CA ARG A 54 -1.22 -15.08 -3.65
C ARG A 54 -1.84 -15.80 -2.44
N SER A 55 -0.99 -16.40 -1.59
CA SER A 55 -1.42 -17.07 -0.37
C SER A 55 -2.04 -16.11 0.66
N GLN A 56 -1.56 -14.86 0.73
CA GLN A 56 -2.12 -13.82 1.59
C GLN A 56 -3.45 -13.30 1.04
N TRP A 57 -3.60 -13.20 -0.29
CA TRP A 57 -4.83 -12.75 -0.93
C TRP A 57 -6.05 -13.59 -0.54
N LEU A 58 -5.92 -14.92 -0.48
CA LEU A 58 -7.03 -15.80 -0.10
C LEU A 58 -7.61 -15.44 1.28
N ARG A 59 -6.74 -15.16 2.26
CA ARG A 59 -7.15 -14.75 3.62
C ARG A 59 -7.70 -13.33 3.64
N MET A 60 -7.07 -12.41 2.90
CA MET A 60 -7.51 -11.02 2.77
C MET A 60 -8.92 -10.93 2.18
N ASN A 61 -9.15 -11.64 1.07
CA ASN A 61 -10.44 -11.71 0.39
C ASN A 61 -11.54 -12.29 1.32
N GLY A 62 -11.20 -13.29 2.13
CA GLY A 62 -12.11 -13.85 3.14
C GLY A 62 -12.45 -12.87 4.28
N ALA A 63 -11.50 -12.02 4.68
CA ALA A 63 -11.68 -11.03 5.74
C ALA A 63 -12.33 -9.72 5.26
N MET A 64 -12.51 -9.56 3.95
CA MET A 64 -13.09 -8.36 3.36
C MET A 64 -14.61 -8.32 3.55
N GLY A 65 -15.15 -7.14 3.82
CA GLY A 65 -16.59 -6.88 3.80
C GLY A 65 -17.14 -6.74 2.39
N ALA A 66 -18.48 -6.69 2.28
CA ALA A 66 -19.18 -6.56 0.99
C ALA A 66 -18.80 -5.28 0.21
N ARG A 67 -18.37 -4.23 0.91
CA ARG A 67 -17.94 -2.96 0.32
C ARG A 67 -16.49 -2.97 -0.20
N GLY A 68 -15.74 -4.04 0.04
CA GLY A 68 -14.36 -4.13 -0.42
C GLY A 68 -13.39 -3.18 0.29
N GLU A 69 -13.69 -2.76 1.52
CA GLU A 69 -12.89 -1.76 2.24
C GLU A 69 -11.47 -2.26 2.55
N LEU A 70 -10.49 -1.45 2.16
CA LEU A 70 -9.07 -1.72 2.31
C LEU A 70 -8.36 -0.52 2.95
N ALA A 71 -7.33 -0.83 3.75
CA ALA A 71 -6.39 0.15 4.26
C ALA A 71 -4.96 -0.32 4.01
N ALA A 72 -4.10 0.57 3.51
CA ALA A 72 -2.66 0.33 3.38
C ALA A 72 -1.89 1.35 4.23
N LEU A 73 -1.09 0.88 5.18
CA LEU A 73 -0.09 1.69 5.87
C LEU A 73 1.22 1.60 5.11
N LEU A 74 1.72 2.73 4.62
CA LEU A 74 3.03 2.85 3.99
C LEU A 74 3.96 3.54 4.99
N THR A 75 5.14 2.98 5.22
CA THR A 75 6.11 3.48 6.20
C THR A 75 7.50 3.51 5.59
N SER A 76 8.17 4.65 5.68
CA SER A 76 9.59 4.76 5.37
C SER A 76 10.39 3.86 6.32
N GLY A 77 11.16 2.94 5.75
CA GLY A 77 12.03 2.04 6.50
C GLY A 77 13.24 2.71 7.15
N ILE A 78 13.37 4.04 7.06
CA ILE A 78 14.53 4.80 7.55
C ILE A 78 14.17 5.76 8.67
N ASP A 79 13.06 6.51 8.54
CA ASP A 79 12.70 7.60 9.45
C ASP A 79 11.26 7.51 9.99
N ASN A 80 10.54 6.42 9.69
CA ASN A 80 9.15 6.18 10.14
C ASN A 80 8.11 7.21 9.66
N GLU A 81 8.46 8.08 8.70
CA GLU A 81 7.45 8.85 7.98
C GLU A 81 6.43 7.86 7.38
N SER A 82 5.14 8.08 7.65
CA SER A 82 4.12 7.09 7.30
C SER A 82 2.76 7.70 7.03
N TYR A 83 2.06 7.05 6.09
CA TYR A 83 0.73 7.45 5.63
C TYR A 83 -0.17 6.22 5.55
N GLN A 84 -1.41 6.36 6.00
CA GLN A 84 -2.44 5.34 5.80
C GLN A 84 -3.37 5.76 4.67
N LEU A 85 -3.41 4.95 3.64
CA LEU A 85 -4.31 5.06 2.50
C LEU A 85 -5.54 4.20 2.79
N LYS A 86 -6.74 4.75 2.66
CA LYS A 86 -8.01 4.02 2.79
C LYS A 86 -8.79 4.11 1.52
N GLY A 87 -9.47 3.03 1.16
CA GLY A 87 -10.25 2.98 -0.07
C GLY A 87 -11.02 1.69 -0.24
N GLU A 88 -11.46 1.46 -1.46
CA GLU A 88 -12.25 0.28 -1.82
C GLU A 88 -11.58 -0.49 -2.94
N LEU A 89 -11.57 -1.81 -2.81
CA LEU A 89 -11.09 -2.73 -3.83
C LEU A 89 -11.78 -2.41 -5.16
N THR A 90 -10.96 -2.17 -6.19
CA THR A 90 -11.45 -2.03 -7.56
C THR A 90 -11.24 -3.32 -8.34
N GLU A 91 -10.04 -3.89 -8.23
CA GLU A 91 -9.66 -5.09 -8.95
C GLU A 91 -8.43 -5.75 -8.32
N TYR A 92 -8.19 -7.00 -8.69
CA TYR A 92 -6.94 -7.68 -8.41
C TYR A 92 -6.54 -8.49 -9.64
N ARG A 93 -5.25 -8.59 -9.91
CA ARG A 93 -4.73 -9.24 -11.11
C ARG A 93 -3.31 -9.74 -10.93
N THR A 94 -2.83 -10.51 -11.90
CA THR A 94 -1.41 -10.83 -12.02
C THR A 94 -0.60 -9.55 -12.26
N MET A 95 0.67 -9.58 -11.86
CA MET A 95 1.57 -8.44 -12.02
C MET A 95 1.81 -8.13 -13.50
N THR A 96 1.72 -6.85 -13.84
CA THR A 96 2.14 -6.30 -15.14
C THR A 96 3.66 -6.13 -15.19
N LYS A 97 4.19 -5.61 -16.29
CA LYS A 97 5.62 -5.27 -16.39
C LYS A 97 5.97 -4.14 -15.42
N GLU A 98 5.13 -3.11 -15.37
CA GLU A 98 5.27 -1.92 -14.53
C GLU A 98 5.25 -2.30 -13.05
N ASP A 99 4.41 -3.28 -12.68
CA ASP A 99 4.38 -3.78 -11.31
C ASP A 99 5.65 -4.55 -10.94
N ARG A 100 6.20 -5.32 -11.87
CA ARG A 100 7.48 -6.03 -11.66
C ARG A 100 8.62 -5.03 -11.45
N GLU A 101 8.65 -3.96 -12.24
CA GLU A 101 9.65 -2.89 -12.10
C GLU A 101 9.54 -2.19 -10.75
N ALA A 102 8.32 -1.90 -10.28
CA ALA A 102 8.10 -1.31 -8.96
C ALA A 102 8.50 -2.25 -7.80
N LEU A 103 8.24 -3.56 -7.92
CA LEU A 103 8.69 -4.56 -6.95
C LEU A 103 10.23 -4.67 -6.90
N GLU A 104 10.88 -4.71 -8.06
CA GLU A 104 12.36 -4.71 -8.14
C GLU A 104 12.96 -3.41 -7.61
N HIS A 105 12.30 -2.26 -7.84
CA HIS A 105 12.71 -0.99 -7.24
C HIS A 105 12.71 -1.08 -5.71
N GLN A 106 11.63 -1.58 -5.10
CA GLN A 106 11.54 -1.75 -3.65
C GLN A 106 12.58 -2.74 -3.11
N ARG A 107 12.82 -3.84 -3.82
CA ARG A 107 13.91 -4.78 -3.51
C ARG A 107 15.27 -4.07 -3.51
N ARG A 108 15.55 -3.29 -4.56
CA ARG A 108 16.81 -2.53 -4.68
C ARG A 108 16.98 -1.51 -3.56
N MET A 109 15.93 -0.77 -3.20
CA MET A 109 15.99 0.18 -2.08
C MET A 109 16.25 -0.54 -0.75
N THR A 110 15.62 -1.69 -0.55
CA THR A 110 15.89 -2.55 0.61
C THR A 110 17.34 -3.02 0.65
N SER A 111 17.90 -3.48 -0.49
CA SER A 111 19.30 -3.93 -0.56
C SER A 111 20.32 -2.82 -0.27
N ILE A 112 20.03 -1.59 -0.67
CA ILE A 112 20.91 -0.44 -0.43
C ILE A 112 20.91 -0.03 1.04
N HIS A 113 19.72 0.07 1.63
CA HIS A 113 19.57 0.68 2.96
C HIS A 113 19.54 -0.34 4.11
N THR A 114 19.03 -1.54 3.88
CA THR A 114 18.85 -2.60 4.88
C THR A 114 19.20 -3.99 4.32
N PRO A 115 20.45 -4.22 3.87
CA PRO A 115 20.85 -5.45 3.16
C PRO A 115 20.57 -6.74 3.95
N ASN A 116 20.66 -6.69 5.28
CA ASN A 116 20.38 -7.83 6.16
C ASN A 116 18.91 -8.28 6.15
N LEU A 117 17.98 -7.39 5.75
CA LEU A 117 16.56 -7.73 5.65
C LEU A 117 16.22 -8.39 4.31
N VAL A 118 17.03 -8.22 3.26
CA VAL A 118 16.72 -8.72 1.91
C VAL A 118 16.29 -10.20 1.92
N PRO A 119 16.99 -11.14 2.57
CA PRO A 119 16.58 -12.55 2.57
C PRO A 119 15.18 -12.81 3.15
N LEU A 120 14.73 -11.97 4.09
CA LEU A 120 13.43 -12.08 4.74
C LEU A 120 12.31 -11.43 3.93
N LEU A 121 12.66 -10.48 3.07
CA LEU A 121 11.70 -9.65 2.34
C LEU A 121 11.60 -10.01 0.86
N ASN A 122 12.48 -10.88 0.37
CA ASN A 122 12.57 -11.27 -1.02
C ASN A 122 11.40 -12.16 -1.46
N VAL A 123 10.70 -11.77 -2.53
CA VAL A 123 9.61 -12.56 -3.11
C VAL A 123 9.70 -12.61 -4.63
N SER A 124 9.31 -13.74 -5.22
CA SER A 124 9.15 -13.82 -6.67
C SER A 124 7.89 -13.08 -7.10
N HIS A 125 7.98 -12.32 -8.18
CA HIS A 125 6.81 -11.67 -8.78
C HIS A 125 5.76 -12.70 -9.27
N ALA A 126 6.17 -13.93 -9.57
CA ALA A 126 5.25 -15.00 -9.97
C ALA A 126 4.28 -15.39 -8.84
N ASP A 127 4.76 -15.30 -7.59
CA ASP A 127 3.99 -15.63 -6.39
C ASP A 127 3.12 -14.47 -5.90
N CYS A 128 3.24 -13.30 -6.53
CA CYS A 128 2.54 -12.08 -6.14
C CYS A 128 1.28 -11.81 -6.98
N LEU A 129 0.35 -11.08 -6.38
CA LEU A 129 -0.80 -10.42 -7.03
C LEU A 129 -0.72 -8.93 -6.81
N ALA A 130 -1.21 -8.16 -7.79
CA ALA A 130 -1.46 -6.74 -7.65
C ALA A 130 -2.92 -6.55 -7.21
N VAL A 131 -3.11 -5.91 -6.05
CA VAL A 131 -4.40 -5.56 -5.48
C VAL A 131 -4.58 -4.06 -5.64
N GLY A 132 -5.53 -3.66 -6.48
CA GLY A 132 -5.85 -2.27 -6.78
C GLY A 132 -7.03 -1.81 -5.94
N PHE A 133 -6.89 -0.66 -5.28
CA PHE A 133 -8.00 -0.02 -4.60
C PHE A 133 -8.04 1.48 -4.87
N ARG A 134 -9.25 2.01 -5.05
CA ARG A 134 -9.49 3.42 -5.28
C ARG A 134 -9.42 4.17 -3.96
N LEU A 135 -8.53 5.16 -3.88
CA LEU A 135 -8.33 5.93 -2.67
C LEU A 135 -9.54 6.81 -2.35
N ARG A 136 -9.98 6.76 -1.10
CA ARG A 136 -11.02 7.62 -0.51
C ARG A 136 -10.44 8.60 0.48
N ALA A 137 -9.47 8.17 1.29
CA ALA A 137 -8.89 9.04 2.29
C ALA A 137 -7.42 8.70 2.55
N VAL A 138 -6.65 9.72 2.93
CA VAL A 138 -5.25 9.61 3.33
C VAL A 138 -5.12 10.21 4.72
N TYR A 139 -4.43 9.51 5.61
CA TYR A 139 -4.17 9.93 6.98
C TYR A 139 -2.68 9.96 7.24
N VAL A 140 -2.23 10.95 8.01
CA VAL A 140 -0.87 10.96 8.56
C VAL A 140 -0.79 9.88 9.63
N GLN A 141 0.25 9.05 9.58
CA GLN A 141 0.54 8.05 10.61
C GLN A 141 1.94 8.20 11.19
N THR A 142 2.74 9.14 10.65
CA THR A 142 4.04 9.51 11.21
C THR A 142 3.91 9.78 12.71
N PRO A 143 4.68 9.08 13.57
CA PRO A 143 4.62 9.27 15.01
C PRO A 143 4.85 10.73 15.41
N GLY A 144 3.87 11.31 16.10
CA GLY A 144 3.91 12.71 16.54
C GLY A 144 2.51 13.26 16.82
N PRO A 145 2.41 14.56 17.21
CA PRO A 145 1.13 15.18 17.57
C PRO A 145 0.07 15.16 16.47
N GLY A 146 0.48 15.08 15.20
CA GLY A 146 -0.41 15.02 14.04
C GLY A 146 -0.83 13.61 13.63
N ALA A 147 -0.37 12.55 14.31
CA ALA A 147 -0.69 11.18 13.94
C ALA A 147 -2.21 10.92 14.02
N GLY A 148 -2.75 10.26 13.00
CA GLY A 148 -4.19 10.02 12.86
C GLY A 148 -4.98 11.15 12.22
N SER A 149 -4.36 12.29 11.92
CA SER A 149 -5.05 13.39 11.23
C SER A 149 -5.37 13.04 9.78
N LEU A 150 -6.54 13.51 9.32
CA LEU A 150 -6.95 13.42 7.91
C LEU A 150 -6.14 14.42 7.09
N MET A 151 -5.50 13.91 6.04
CA MET A 151 -4.67 14.69 5.12
C MET A 151 -5.40 15.01 3.82
N ALA A 152 -6.20 14.07 3.31
CA ALA A 152 -7.04 14.25 2.13
C ALA A 152 -8.24 13.30 2.16
N GLU A 153 -9.38 13.72 1.63
CA GLU A 153 -10.59 12.90 1.48
C GLU A 153 -11.25 13.16 0.13
N ARG A 154 -11.82 12.12 -0.46
CA ARG A 154 -12.66 12.16 -1.66
C ARG A 154 -13.99 11.48 -1.38
N ARG A 155 -15.06 12.15 -1.76
CA ARG A 155 -16.38 11.51 -1.87
C ARG A 155 -16.37 10.68 -3.15
N LEU A 156 -16.66 9.38 -3.06
CA LEU A 156 -17.01 8.64 -4.26
C LEU A 156 -18.37 9.14 -4.72
N SER A 157 -18.49 9.51 -5.98
CA SER A 157 -19.79 9.71 -6.61
C SER A 157 -20.50 8.34 -6.61
N ASP A 158 -21.71 8.29 -6.06
CA ASP A 158 -22.58 7.10 -6.10
C ASP A 158 -22.91 6.69 -7.55
#